data_AF-A0A7U8C7X8-F1
#
_entry.id   AF-A0A7U8C7X8-F1
#
_cell.length_a   1.000
_cell.length_b   1.000
_cell.length_c   1.000
_cell.angle_alpha   90.00
_cell.angle_beta   90.00
_cell.angle_gamma   90.00
#
_symmetry.space_group_name_H-M   'P 1'
#
loop_
_entity.id
_entity.type
_entity.pdbx_description
1 polymer ?
#
loop_
_entity_poly.entity_id
_entity_poly.type
_entity_poly.pdbx_seq_one_letter_code
_entity_poly.pdbx_strand_id
1 'polypeptide(L)' 'MNEFTLEELNLLLGVFEKAGVEESAGEEGEMLKRLKAAQENRQELESMEFDDCLGGACKL' A
#
# COMPACT_ATOMS: atom_id res chain seq x y z
N MET A 1 6.47 -10.23 -11.74
CA MET A 1 5.44 -10.53 -10.73
C MET A 1 4.39 -9.45 -10.86
N ASN A 2 3.11 -9.80 -10.97
CA ASN A 2 2.06 -8.77 -10.98
C ASN A 2 2.11 -8.05 -9.64
N GLU A 3 2.27 -6.73 -9.68
CA GLU A 3 2.19 -5.88 -8.50
C GLU A 3 0.72 -5.75 -8.10
N PHE A 4 0.45 -5.79 -6.79
CA PHE A 4 -0.89 -5.57 -6.27
C PHE A 4 -1.25 -4.08 -6.38
N THR A 5 -2.50 -3.80 -6.72
CA THR A 5 -3.08 -2.45 -6.61
C THR A 5 -3.28 -2.06 -5.15
N LEU A 6 -3.42 -0.76 -4.88
CA LEU A 6 -3.70 -0.26 -3.53
C LEU A 6 -5.01 -0.82 -2.96
N GLU A 7 -6.04 -0.98 -3.80
CA GLU A 7 -7.30 -1.61 -3.41
C GLU A 7 -7.11 -3.07 -2.97
N GLU A 8 -6.35 -3.85 -3.74
CA GLU A 8 -6.03 -5.24 -3.38
C GLU A 8 -5.19 -5.34 -2.11
N LEU A 9 -4.21 -4.44 -1.92
CA LEU A 9 -3.41 -4.38 -0.70
C LEU A 9 -4.26 -4.05 0.52
N ASN A 10 -5.16 -3.07 0.41
CA ASN A 10 -6.10 -2.72 1.48
C ASN A 10 -7.05 -3.87 1.80
N LEU A 11 -7.54 -4.59 0.78
CA LEU A 11 -8.38 -5.78 0.99
C LEU A 11 -7.62 -6.87 1.75
N LEU A 12 -6.38 -7.15 1.37
CA LEU A 12 -5.54 -8.13 2.05
C LEU A 12 -5.27 -7.74 3.50
N LEU A 13 -4.91 -6.48 3.77
CA LEU A 13 -4.73 -5.98 5.13
C LEU A 13 -6.01 -6.14 5.97
N GLY A 14 -7.18 -5.87 5.39
CA GLY A 14 -8.47 -6.10 6.04
C GLY A 14 -8.77 -7.58 6.34
N VAL A 15 -8.20 -8.52 5.59
CA VAL A 15 -8.28 -9.96 5.90
C VAL A 15 -7.43 -10.29 7.13
N PHE A 16 -6.20 -9.78 7.20
CA PHE A 16 -5.31 -9.97 8.36
C PHE A 16 -5.90 -9.36 9.64
N GLU A 17 -6.49 -8.17 9.54
CA GLU A 17 -7.17 -7.51 10.65
C GLU A 17 -8.35 -8.37 11.17
N LYS A 18 -9.21 -8.87 10.27
CA LYS A 18 -10.33 -9.74 10.65
C LYS A 18 -9.89 -11.08 11.22
N ALA A 19 -8.76 -11.60 10.76
CA ALA A 19 -8.15 -12.82 11.29
C ALA A 19 -7.49 -12.61 12.66
N GLY A 20 -7.32 -11.36 13.12
CA GLY A 20 -6.68 -11.03 14.38
C GLY A 20 -5.18 -11.37 14.39
N VAL A 21 -4.53 -11.35 13.22
CA VAL A 21 -3.10 -11.64 13.10
C VAL A 21 -2.30 -10.42 13.53
N GLU A 22 -1.48 -10.60 14.57
CA GLU A 22 -0.52 -9.59 14.99
C GLU A 22 0.79 -9.68 14.20
N GLU A 23 1.53 -8.58 14.12
CA GLU A 23 2.83 -8.54 13.43
C GLU A 23 3.91 -9.43 14.07
N SER A 24 3.69 -9.87 15.30
CA SER A 24 4.54 -10.83 16.02
C SER A 24 4.16 -12.29 15.75
N ALA A 25 3.06 -12.54 15.03
CA ALA A 25 2.51 -13.88 14.80
C ALA A 25 3.24 -14.63 13.68
N GLY A 26 4.51 -14.98 13.92
CA GLY A 26 5.26 -15.90 13.05
C GLY A 26 5.30 -15.48 11.58
N GLU A 27 5.08 -16.44 10.69
CA GLU A 27 5.15 -16.23 9.23
C GLU A 27 4.03 -15.30 8.73
N GLU A 28 2.83 -15.40 9.31
CA GLU A 28 1.70 -14.54 8.99
C GLU A 28 1.95 -13.09 9.42
N GLY A 29 2.56 -12.87 10.58
CA GLY A 29 2.97 -11.54 11.05
C GLY A 29 4.05 -10.91 10.17
N GLU A 30 5.02 -11.71 9.69
CA GLU A 30 6.02 -11.24 8.73
C GLU A 30 5.40 -10.90 7.37
N MET A 31 4.40 -11.67 6.91
CA MET A 31 3.65 -11.33 5.71
C MET A 31 2.86 -10.02 5.89
N LEU A 32 2.21 -9.82 7.03
CA LEU A 32 1.48 -8.60 7.36
C LEU A 32 2.41 -7.37 7.29
N LYS A 33 3.62 -7.44 7.86
CA LYS A 33 4.61 -6.35 7.77
C LYS A 33 4.97 -6.00 6.33
N ARG A 34 5.20 -7.02 5.49
CA ARG A 34 5.54 -6.82 4.07
C ARG A 34 4.39 -6.18 3.30
N LEU A 35 3.15 -6.60 3.56
CA LEU A 35 1.96 -6.03 2.94
C LEU A 35 1.74 -4.57 3.35
N LYS A 36 1.97 -4.22 4.62
CA LYS A 36 1.91 -2.83 5.09
C LYS A 36 2.94 -1.95 4.39
N ALA A 37 4.19 -2.42 4.30
CA ALA A 37 5.25 -1.69 3.60
C ALA A 37 4.94 -1.49 2.10
N ALA A 38 4.37 -2.51 1.44
CA ALA A 38 3.95 -2.40 0.04
C ALA A 38 2.78 -1.41 -0.13
N GLN A 39 1.82 -1.43 0.80
CA GLN A 39 0.67 -0.52 0.79
C GLN A 39 1.09 0.93 0.98
N GLU A 40 1.98 1.21 1.94
CA GLU A 40 2.52 2.55 2.20
C GLU A 40 3.22 3.10 0.95
N ASN A 41 4.14 2.33 0.37
CA ASN A 41 4.85 2.73 -0.84
C ASN A 41 3.88 3.00 -2.00
N ARG A 42 2.88 2.13 -2.21
CA ARG A 42 1.89 2.33 -3.28
C ARG A 42 1.05 3.58 -3.06
N GLN A 43 0.63 3.83 -1.82
CA GLN A 43 -0.12 5.03 -1.44
C GLN A 43 0.70 6.31 -1.66
N GLU A 44 2.00 6.29 -1.36
CA GLU A 44 2.89 7.41 -1.64
C GLU A 44 3.02 7.67 -3.15
N LEU A 45 3.22 6.62 -3.95
CA LEU A 45 3.31 6.74 -5.41
C LEU A 45 2.02 7.33 -6.02
N GLU A 46 0.85 6.83 -5.61
CA GLU A 46 -0.44 7.37 -6.09
C GLU A 46 -0.70 8.80 -5.60
N SER A 47 -0.19 9.18 -4.42
CA SER A 47 -0.26 10.57 -3.95
C SER A 47 0.68 11.50 -4.73
N MET A 48 1.83 10.99 -5.18
CA MET A 48 2.81 11.73 -6.00
C MET A 48 2.29 12.06 -7.40
N GLU A 49 1.49 11.18 -8.01
CA GLU A 49 0.88 11.42 -9.34
C GLU A 49 -0.06 12.64 -9.36
N PHE A 50 -0.68 12.98 -8.22
CA PHE A 50 -1.60 14.12 -8.15
C PHE A 50 -0.91 15.48 -7.98
N ASP A 51 0.27 15.53 -7.35
CA ASP A 51 0.93 16.82 -7.01
C ASP A 51 1.77 17.38 -8.17
N ASP A 52 2.40 16.50 -8.98
CA ASP A 52 3.24 16.92 -10.12
C ASP A 52 2.42 17.36 -11.36
N CYS A 53 1.11 17.08 -11.40
CA CYS A 53 0.23 17.52 -12.49
C CYS A 53 -0.48 18.86 -12.22
N LEU A 54 -0.56 19.30 -10.96
CA LEU A 54 -1.21 20.56 -10.57
C LEU A 54 -0.21 21.69 -10.25
N GLY A 55 1.10 21.38 -10.21
CA GLY A 55 2.19 22.28 -9.82
C GLY A 55 2.88 23.14 -10.90
N GLY A 56 2.35 23.25 -12.13
CA GLY A 56 2.68 24.41 -12.99
C GLY A 56 3.55 24.21 -14.24
N ALA A 57 3.48 23.08 -14.95
CA ALA A 57 4.09 22.92 -16.28
C ALA A 57 3.17 23.29 -17.47
N CYS A 58 2.31 24.31 -17.32
CA CYS A 58 1.54 24.89 -18.43
C CYS A 58 1.56 26.42 -18.40
N LYS A 59 2.75 26.99 -18.58
CA LYS A 59 2.92 28.31 -19.19
C LYS A 59 3.99 28.20 -20.28
N LEU A 60 3.51 27.90 -21.49
CA LEU A 60 4.15 28.31 -22.74
C LEU A 60 4.31 29.83 -22.75
#